data_AF-A0A495ZYF6-F1
#
_entry.id   AF-A0A495ZYF6-F1
#
_cell.length_a   1.000
_cell.length_b   1.000
_cell.length_c   1.000
_cell.angle_alpha   90.00
_cell.angle_beta   90.00
_cell.angle_gamma   90.00
#
_symmetry.space_group_name_H-M   'P 1'
#
loop_
_entity.id
_entity.type
_entity.pdbx_description
1 polymer ?
#
loop_
_entity_poly.entity_id
_entity_poly.type
_entity_poly.pdbx_seq_one_letter_code
_entity_poly.pdbx_strand_id
1 'polypeptide(L)'
;MKDIMRKLLRFYMGGALIVAITGCASHSILDGFSEDANHSFREVRWGFSQERVELAEVGNRVYERTENALVYSHKINGVDCLLIYTFKDNKLRTAGYVTQNPVMNAEHIIKEAVDKHGMPTTVNNTEMVWKNTDTVIFANVYDSVDKATVTKYQHTSGGLLRDVLERNRANRDKVGVIKYFDGVFAYVDREFYDQLYEMEFPLSELSFYEKQLMGVVERGKRTIIPGLGTVPQGAIRQ
;
A
#
# COMPACT_ATOMS: atom_id res chain seq x y z
N MET A 1 -63.33 22.44 -48.64
CA MET A 1 -62.13 21.61 -48.92
C MET A 1 -60.88 22.36 -48.47
N LYS A 2 -60.47 22.16 -47.21
CA LYS A 2 -59.08 22.10 -46.70
C LYS A 2 -59.15 22.12 -45.18
N ASP A 3 -59.90 21.12 -44.71
CA ASP A 3 -60.09 20.75 -43.32
C ASP A 3 -59.08 19.64 -42.95
N ILE A 4 -57.82 19.81 -43.40
CA ILE A 4 -56.73 18.84 -43.27
C ILE A 4 -55.44 19.60 -42.93
N MET A 5 -55.48 20.47 -41.93
CA MET A 5 -54.27 21.10 -41.40
C MET A 5 -54.33 21.29 -39.87
N ARG A 6 -55.04 20.38 -39.18
CA ARG A 6 -55.08 20.27 -37.71
C ARG A 6 -54.94 18.82 -37.22
N LYS A 7 -54.03 18.03 -37.82
CA LYS A 7 -53.65 16.71 -37.29
C LYS A 7 -52.16 16.40 -37.54
N LEU A 8 -51.29 17.33 -37.17
CA LEU A 8 -49.89 17.04 -36.85
C LEU A 8 -49.59 17.52 -35.43
N LEU A 9 -50.43 17.07 -34.51
CA LEU A 9 -50.12 16.97 -33.08
C LEU A 9 -49.11 15.81 -32.92
N ARG A 10 -47.89 16.00 -33.45
CA ARG A 10 -46.78 15.10 -33.18
C ARG A 10 -46.24 15.48 -31.81
N PHE A 11 -46.65 14.69 -30.83
CA PHE A 11 -45.91 14.33 -29.63
C PHE A 11 -44.41 14.64 -29.76
N TYR A 12 -43.98 15.76 -29.20
CA TYR A 12 -42.63 15.92 -28.69
C TYR A 12 -42.76 15.88 -27.17
N MET A 13 -42.97 14.66 -26.64
CA MET A 13 -42.54 14.39 -25.27
C MET A 13 -41.02 14.53 -25.29
N GLY A 14 -40.52 15.65 -24.78
CA GLY A 14 -39.13 15.79 -24.38
C GLY A 14 -38.86 14.79 -23.26
N GLY A 15 -38.52 13.56 -23.62
CA GLY A 15 -37.90 12.62 -22.72
C GLY A 15 -36.54 13.18 -22.36
N ALA A 16 -36.44 13.81 -21.18
CA ALA A 16 -35.17 14.10 -20.56
C ALA A 16 -34.49 12.76 -20.29
N LEU A 17 -33.61 12.34 -21.20
CA LEU A 17 -32.68 11.25 -21.00
C LEU A 17 -31.69 11.73 -19.93
N ILE A 18 -32.01 11.48 -18.66
CA ILE A 18 -31.05 11.57 -17.57
C ILE A 18 -30.08 10.42 -17.79
N VAL A 19 -28.99 10.68 -18.52
CA VAL A 19 -27.83 9.82 -18.53
C VAL A 19 -27.24 9.92 -17.13
N ALA A 20 -27.60 8.96 -16.27
CA ALA A 20 -26.91 8.74 -15.02
C ALA A 20 -25.50 8.27 -15.39
N ILE A 21 -24.58 9.23 -15.53
CA ILE A 21 -23.16 8.96 -15.57
C ILE A 21 -22.82 8.47 -14.17
N THR A 22 -23.00 7.16 -13.92
CA THR A 22 -22.31 6.49 -12.83
C THR A 22 -20.84 6.50 -13.22
N GLY A 23 -20.18 7.63 -12.94
CA GLY A 23 -18.73 7.68 -12.92
C GLY A 23 -18.31 6.64 -11.90
N CYS A 24 -17.74 5.53 -12.36
CA CYS A 24 -16.93 4.70 -11.52
C CYS A 24 -15.80 5.62 -11.04
N ALA A 25 -15.96 6.21 -9.86
CA ALA A 25 -14.86 6.89 -9.20
C ALA A 25 -13.76 5.84 -9.07
N SER A 26 -12.64 6.05 -9.74
CA SER A 26 -11.45 5.25 -9.58
C SER A 26 -11.01 5.42 -8.13
N HIS A 27 -11.43 4.52 -7.24
CA HIS A 27 -10.98 4.56 -5.86
C HIS A 27 -9.50 4.16 -5.89
N SER A 28 -8.62 5.12 -5.59
CA SER A 28 -7.19 4.89 -5.56
C SER A 28 -6.92 3.81 -4.52
N ILE A 29 -6.00 2.89 -4.83
CA ILE A 29 -5.62 1.83 -3.90
C ILE A 29 -5.19 2.44 -2.56
N LEU A 30 -4.51 3.57 -2.61
CA LEU A 30 -4.11 4.34 -1.44
C LEU A 30 -5.21 5.08 -0.72
N ASP A 31 -6.33 5.38 -1.35
CA ASP A 31 -7.48 5.92 -0.61
C ASP A 31 -7.92 4.89 0.41
N GLY A 32 -8.04 3.62 0.02
CA GLY A 32 -8.37 2.53 0.92
C GLY A 32 -7.28 2.17 1.94
N PHE A 33 -6.03 2.65 1.73
CA PHE A 33 -4.94 2.55 2.70
C PHE A 33 -4.68 3.86 3.47
N SER A 34 -5.51 4.90 3.27
CA SER A 34 -5.33 6.22 3.88
C SER A 34 -6.36 6.52 4.96
N GLU A 35 -6.04 7.52 5.79
CA GLU A 35 -6.90 8.05 6.85
C GLU A 35 -8.30 8.50 6.41
N ASP A 36 -8.50 8.81 5.12
CA ASP A 36 -9.78 9.30 4.58
C ASP A 36 -10.70 8.20 4.04
N ALA A 37 -10.20 6.97 3.83
CA ALA A 37 -11.11 5.83 3.75
C ALA A 37 -11.47 5.43 5.18
N ASN A 38 -12.74 5.15 5.42
CA ASN A 38 -13.29 4.72 6.72
C ASN A 38 -12.67 3.42 7.30
N HIS A 39 -11.53 2.94 6.81
CA HIS A 39 -10.81 1.80 7.35
C HIS A 39 -9.48 2.25 7.92
N SER A 40 -9.55 2.45 9.23
CA SER A 40 -8.44 2.81 10.06
C SER A 40 -8.46 1.81 11.20
N PHE A 41 -7.32 1.22 11.52
CA PHE A 41 -7.07 0.56 12.81
C PHE A 41 -7.39 1.48 14.02
N ARG A 42 -7.91 2.71 13.81
CA ARG A 42 -8.50 3.62 14.81
C ARG A 42 -9.82 3.18 15.43
N GLU A 43 -10.54 2.21 14.87
CA GLU A 43 -11.68 1.62 15.59
C GLU A 43 -11.21 0.81 16.81
N VAL A 44 -9.98 0.30 16.75
CA VAL A 44 -9.29 -0.31 17.88
C VAL A 44 -8.35 0.72 18.54
N ARG A 45 -7.99 0.47 19.80
CA ARG A 45 -7.03 1.31 20.53
C ARG A 45 -5.93 0.44 21.12
N TRP A 46 -4.73 1.02 21.23
CA TRP A 46 -3.61 0.37 21.88
C TRP A 46 -3.99 -0.13 23.28
N GLY A 47 -3.56 -1.35 23.59
CA GLY A 47 -3.92 -2.02 24.84
C GLY A 47 -5.28 -2.75 24.84
N PHE A 48 -6.06 -2.72 23.75
CA PHE A 48 -7.27 -3.56 23.64
C PHE A 48 -6.92 -5.04 23.71
N SER A 49 -7.78 -5.85 24.34
CA SER A 49 -7.61 -7.29 24.30
C SER A 49 -7.96 -7.87 22.94
N GLN A 50 -7.50 -9.09 22.67
CA GLN A 50 -7.80 -9.80 21.43
C GLN A 50 -9.31 -9.90 21.20
N GLU A 51 -10.08 -10.25 22.23
CA GLU A 51 -11.54 -10.36 22.15
C GLU A 51 -12.19 -9.02 21.80
N ARG A 52 -11.64 -7.91 22.30
CA ARG A 52 -12.16 -6.58 22.00
C ARG A 52 -11.86 -6.15 20.57
N VAL A 53 -10.70 -6.52 20.03
CA VAL A 53 -10.37 -6.33 18.62
C VAL A 53 -11.30 -7.16 17.74
N GLU A 54 -11.59 -8.41 18.13
CA GLU A 54 -12.53 -9.26 17.38
C GLU A 54 -13.94 -8.69 17.31
N LEU A 55 -14.39 -8.03 18.38
CA LEU A 55 -15.68 -7.34 18.41
C LEU A 55 -15.70 -6.07 17.54
N ALA A 56 -14.57 -5.39 17.37
CA ALA A 56 -14.46 -4.27 16.46
C ALA A 56 -14.46 -4.73 14.99
N GLU A 57 -13.86 -5.89 14.72
CA GLU A 57 -13.68 -6.44 13.37
C GLU A 57 -14.78 -7.40 12.92
N VAL A 58 -15.98 -7.26 13.50
CA VAL A 58 -17.12 -8.13 13.19
C VAL A 58 -17.47 -8.03 11.70
N GLY A 59 -17.49 -9.18 11.03
CA GLY A 59 -17.79 -9.29 9.60
C GLY A 59 -16.55 -9.48 8.72
N ASN A 60 -15.35 -9.23 9.24
CA ASN A 60 -14.11 -9.56 8.54
C ASN A 60 -13.79 -11.06 8.61
N ARG A 61 -13.24 -11.61 7.52
CA ARG A 61 -12.88 -13.03 7.45
C ARG A 61 -11.56 -13.25 8.18
N VAL A 62 -11.58 -14.02 9.26
CA VAL A 62 -10.36 -14.46 9.95
C VAL A 62 -9.52 -15.32 9.01
N TYR A 63 -8.27 -14.91 8.82
CA TYR A 63 -7.23 -15.63 8.09
C TYR A 63 -6.43 -16.52 9.05
N GLU A 64 -6.00 -15.95 10.19
CA GLU A 64 -5.25 -16.66 11.21
C GLU A 64 -5.61 -16.13 12.61
N ARG A 65 -5.65 -17.02 13.59
CA ARG A 65 -5.81 -16.68 15.01
C ARG A 65 -4.80 -17.47 15.84
N THR A 66 -3.95 -16.76 16.56
CA THR A 66 -3.03 -17.30 17.56
C THR A 66 -3.16 -16.50 18.86
N GLU A 67 -2.41 -16.89 19.89
CA GLU A 67 -2.36 -16.15 21.17
C GLU A 67 -1.78 -14.73 21.01
N ASN A 68 -0.84 -14.55 20.07
CA ASN A 68 -0.11 -13.28 19.90
C ASN A 68 -0.48 -12.54 18.61
N ALA A 69 -1.37 -13.08 17.79
CA ALA A 69 -1.76 -12.47 16.53
C ALA A 69 -3.19 -12.81 16.12
N LEU A 70 -3.84 -11.83 15.50
CA LEU A 70 -5.14 -11.96 14.89
C LEU A 70 -5.07 -11.33 13.51
N VAL A 71 -5.29 -12.15 12.48
CA VAL A 71 -5.09 -11.74 11.10
C VAL A 71 -6.39 -11.94 10.33
N TYR A 72 -6.79 -10.91 9.61
CA TYR A 72 -7.96 -10.92 8.76
C TYR A 72 -7.56 -10.80 7.30
N SER A 73 -8.28 -11.52 6.43
CA SER A 73 -8.23 -11.28 5.01
C SER A 73 -9.12 -10.08 4.69
N HIS A 74 -8.55 -9.07 4.02
CA HIS A 74 -9.23 -7.85 3.67
C HIS A 74 -8.92 -7.47 2.21
N LYS A 75 -9.76 -6.65 1.59
CA LYS A 75 -9.58 -6.23 0.20
C LYS A 75 -9.61 -4.72 0.12
N ILE A 76 -8.50 -4.14 -0.31
CA ILE A 76 -8.34 -2.70 -0.45
C ILE A 76 -8.29 -2.38 -1.93
N ASN A 77 -9.37 -1.79 -2.45
CA ASN A 77 -9.51 -1.41 -3.86
C ASN A 77 -9.16 -2.54 -4.85
N GLY A 78 -9.64 -3.74 -4.55
CA GLY A 78 -9.38 -4.92 -5.38
C GLY A 78 -8.09 -5.67 -5.06
N VAL A 79 -7.19 -5.10 -4.26
CA VAL A 79 -5.94 -5.75 -3.83
C VAL A 79 -6.19 -6.57 -2.56
N ASP A 80 -5.88 -7.86 -2.62
CA ASP A 80 -5.97 -8.75 -1.46
C ASP A 80 -4.85 -8.42 -0.46
N CYS A 81 -5.26 -8.11 0.77
CA CYS A 81 -4.41 -7.68 1.86
C CYS A 81 -4.69 -8.51 3.11
N LEU A 82 -3.73 -8.54 4.02
CA LEU A 82 -3.90 -9.00 5.37
C LEU A 82 -3.97 -7.78 6.29
N LEU A 83 -5.02 -7.70 7.09
CA LEU A 83 -5.11 -6.82 8.25
C LEU A 83 -4.59 -7.59 9.46
N ILE A 84 -3.48 -7.15 10.00
CA ILE A 84 -2.73 -7.85 11.03
C ILE A 84 -2.82 -7.07 12.32
N TYR A 85 -3.20 -7.74 13.40
CA TYR A 85 -3.13 -7.26 14.77
C TYR A 85 -2.18 -8.16 15.56
N THR A 86 -1.22 -7.59 16.29
CA THR A 86 -0.36 -8.37 17.20
C THR A 86 -0.56 -7.94 18.65
N PHE A 87 -0.37 -8.90 19.54
CA PHE A 87 -0.66 -8.77 20.96
C PHE A 87 0.57 -9.17 21.77
N LYS A 88 0.74 -8.49 22.92
CA LYS A 88 1.65 -8.89 23.99
C LYS A 88 0.88 -8.86 25.29
N ASP A 89 0.89 -9.96 26.05
CA ASP A 89 0.12 -10.09 27.31
C ASP A 89 -1.39 -9.80 27.12
N ASN A 90 -1.98 -10.30 26.03
CA ASN A 90 -3.36 -10.03 25.59
C ASN A 90 -3.69 -8.53 25.48
N LYS A 91 -2.72 -7.72 25.05
CA LYS A 91 -2.90 -6.29 24.77
C LYS A 91 -2.40 -5.96 23.39
N LEU A 92 -3.24 -5.28 22.62
CA LEU A 92 -2.95 -4.86 21.26
C LEU A 92 -1.71 -3.98 21.28
N ARG A 93 -0.69 -4.42 20.54
CA ARG A 93 0.63 -3.83 20.50
C ARG A 93 0.90 -3.13 19.18
N THR A 94 0.57 -3.76 18.06
CA THR A 94 0.63 -3.13 16.74
C THR A 94 -0.47 -3.63 15.83
N ALA A 95 -0.75 -2.83 14.81
CA ALA A 95 -1.70 -3.12 13.77
C ALA A 95 -1.16 -2.62 12.43
N GLY A 96 -1.53 -3.29 11.35
CA GLY A 96 -1.18 -2.82 10.03
C GLY A 96 -1.77 -3.66 8.91
N TYR A 97 -1.63 -3.13 7.70
CA TYR A 97 -1.99 -3.84 6.49
C TYR A 97 -0.74 -4.30 5.77
N VAL A 98 -0.79 -5.49 5.15
CA VAL A 98 0.22 -5.93 4.18
C VAL A 98 -0.45 -6.58 2.99
N THR A 99 0.04 -6.30 1.78
CA THR A 99 -0.47 -6.97 0.57
C THR A 99 -0.13 -8.46 0.63
N GLN A 100 -1.12 -9.33 0.37
CA GLN A 100 -0.93 -10.78 0.47
C GLN A 100 -0.04 -11.32 -0.66
N ASN A 101 -0.18 -10.75 -1.85
CA ASN A 101 0.66 -11.04 -3.02
C ASN A 101 1.33 -9.74 -3.47
N PRO A 102 2.50 -9.82 -4.13
CA PRO A 102 3.09 -8.66 -4.78
C PRO A 102 2.10 -8.02 -5.76
N VAL A 103 1.93 -6.71 -5.67
CA VAL A 103 1.07 -5.98 -6.59
C VAL A 103 1.81 -5.80 -7.90
N MET A 104 1.26 -6.36 -8.97
CA MET A 104 1.82 -6.22 -10.31
C MET A 104 1.73 -4.78 -10.80
N ASN A 105 2.78 -4.30 -11.47
CA ASN A 105 2.83 -2.93 -12.00
C ASN A 105 2.59 -1.86 -10.92
N ALA A 106 3.30 -2.00 -9.80
CA ALA A 106 3.26 -1.17 -8.62
C ALA A 106 3.53 0.33 -8.89
N GLU A 107 4.00 0.71 -10.08
CA GLU A 107 4.19 2.11 -10.49
C GLU A 107 2.98 3.00 -10.21
N HIS A 108 1.76 2.49 -10.44
CA HIS A 108 0.55 3.25 -10.18
C HIS A 108 0.40 3.54 -8.68
N ILE A 109 0.59 2.54 -7.83
CA ILE A 109 0.50 2.68 -6.37
C ILE A 109 1.61 3.59 -5.85
N ILE A 110 2.83 3.46 -6.36
CA ILE A 110 3.95 4.34 -5.99
C ILE A 110 3.64 5.78 -6.38
N LYS A 111 3.11 6.01 -7.59
CA LYS A 111 2.73 7.34 -8.05
C LYS A 111 1.64 7.93 -7.16
N GLU A 112 0.60 7.17 -6.87
CA GLU A 112 -0.45 7.61 -5.94
C GLU A 112 0.17 7.97 -4.57
N ALA A 113 1.18 7.23 -4.10
CA ALA A 113 1.75 7.42 -2.76
C ALA A 113 2.54 8.72 -2.73
N VAL A 114 3.23 9.01 -3.82
CA VAL A 114 3.93 10.28 -4.01
C VAL A 114 2.95 11.44 -4.15
N ASP A 115 1.86 11.28 -4.89
CA ASP A 115 0.86 12.32 -5.07
C ASP A 115 0.18 12.67 -3.73
N LYS A 116 -0.03 11.67 -2.87
CA LYS A 116 -0.74 11.81 -1.60
C LYS A 116 0.14 12.23 -0.42
N HIS A 117 1.29 11.57 -0.27
CA HIS A 117 2.16 11.71 0.90
C HIS A 117 3.44 12.50 0.58
N GLY A 118 3.61 12.95 -0.66
CA GLY A 118 4.85 13.55 -1.12
C GLY A 118 5.96 12.51 -1.35
N MET A 119 7.17 12.98 -1.55
CA MET A 119 8.30 12.08 -1.82
C MET A 119 8.62 11.23 -0.58
N PRO A 120 8.97 9.93 -0.76
CA PRO A 120 9.37 9.06 0.34
C PRO A 120 10.56 9.65 1.11
N THR A 121 10.48 9.56 2.44
CA THR A 121 11.52 10.00 3.37
C THR A 121 12.82 9.19 3.25
N THR A 122 12.70 7.91 2.88
CA THR A 122 13.84 7.04 2.58
C THR A 122 13.60 6.36 1.24
N VAL A 123 14.62 6.39 0.37
CA VAL A 123 14.63 5.70 -0.92
C VAL A 123 15.93 4.94 -1.06
N ASN A 124 15.84 3.65 -1.37
CA ASN A 124 16.93 2.90 -1.97
C ASN A 124 16.43 2.21 -3.26
N ASN A 125 17.24 1.35 -3.87
CA ASN A 125 16.92 0.77 -5.18
C ASN A 125 15.62 -0.05 -5.19
N THR A 126 15.21 -0.62 -4.05
CA THR A 126 14.07 -1.55 -3.96
C THR A 126 13.12 -1.20 -2.82
N GLU A 127 13.39 -0.16 -2.05
CA GLU A 127 12.62 0.17 -0.85
C GLU A 127 12.29 1.66 -0.82
N MET A 128 11.05 1.95 -0.49
CA MET A 128 10.54 3.30 -0.28
C MET A 128 9.81 3.35 1.06
N VAL A 129 10.10 4.38 1.85
CA VAL A 129 9.47 4.59 3.16
C VAL A 129 8.91 6.01 3.24
N TRP A 130 7.60 6.13 3.50
CA TRP A 130 6.96 7.39 3.87
C TRP A 130 6.70 7.39 5.37
N LYS A 131 7.25 8.37 6.09
CA LYS A 131 6.96 8.60 7.50
C LYS A 131 6.02 9.79 7.60
N ASN A 132 4.73 9.52 7.75
CA ASN A 132 3.70 10.55 7.96
C ASN A 132 3.56 10.87 9.45
N THR A 133 2.60 11.72 9.81
CA THR A 133 2.34 12.06 11.22
C THR A 133 1.94 10.83 12.03
N ASP A 134 1.07 9.99 11.48
CA ASP A 134 0.41 8.90 12.21
C ASP A 134 0.73 7.50 11.64
N THR A 135 1.32 7.43 10.44
CA THR A 135 1.56 6.17 9.73
C THR A 135 2.94 6.09 9.10
N VAL A 136 3.45 4.88 9.00
CA VAL A 136 4.63 4.54 8.21
C VAL A 136 4.19 3.63 7.07
N ILE A 137 4.44 4.09 5.85
CA ILE A 137 4.18 3.32 4.62
C ILE A 137 5.50 2.76 4.16
N PHE A 138 5.54 1.44 4.02
CA PHE A 138 6.67 0.71 3.47
C PHE A 138 6.29 0.10 2.13
N ALA A 139 7.13 0.29 1.12
CA ALA A 139 7.02 -0.40 -0.15
C ALA A 139 8.34 -1.10 -0.47
N ASN A 140 8.31 -2.41 -0.64
CA ASN A 140 9.40 -3.19 -1.22
C ASN A 140 9.05 -3.49 -2.67
N VAL A 141 9.79 -2.92 -3.61
CA VAL A 141 9.56 -3.01 -5.06
C VAL A 141 10.74 -3.65 -5.76
N TYR A 142 10.49 -4.48 -6.76
CA TYR A 142 11.52 -5.15 -7.55
C TYR A 142 11.15 -5.18 -9.03
N ASP A 143 12.18 -5.21 -9.89
CA ASP A 143 12.02 -5.39 -11.33
C ASP A 143 11.44 -6.80 -11.59
N SER A 144 10.21 -6.89 -12.10
CA SER A 144 9.54 -8.17 -12.35
C SER A 144 9.68 -8.64 -13.79
N VAL A 145 9.60 -7.72 -14.76
CA VAL A 145 9.65 -8.03 -16.19
C VAL A 145 10.41 -6.96 -16.97
N ASP A 146 11.40 -7.41 -17.76
CA ASP A 146 12.07 -6.60 -18.78
C ASP A 146 11.45 -6.91 -20.16
N LYS A 147 10.74 -5.95 -20.75
CA LYS A 147 10.17 -6.09 -22.09
C LYS A 147 10.95 -5.25 -23.10
N ALA A 148 11.71 -5.92 -23.97
CA ALA A 148 12.40 -5.26 -25.07
C ALA A 148 11.40 -4.69 -26.09
N THR A 149 11.61 -3.45 -26.51
CA THR A 149 10.80 -2.74 -27.52
C THR A 149 11.72 -2.20 -28.60
N VAL A 150 11.26 -2.28 -29.85
CA VAL A 150 12.03 -1.83 -31.03
C VAL A 150 12.30 -0.31 -31.06
N THR A 151 11.66 0.47 -30.18
CA THR A 151 11.66 1.95 -30.24
C THR A 151 12.55 2.54 -29.15
N LYS A 152 13.39 3.52 -29.53
CA LYS A 152 14.18 4.31 -28.57
C LYS A 152 13.33 5.45 -28.02
N TYR A 153 13.19 5.55 -26.70
CA TYR A 153 12.42 6.61 -26.05
C TYR A 153 13.27 7.89 -25.86
N GLN A 154 12.65 9.07 -26.06
CA GLN A 154 13.24 10.38 -25.79
C GLN A 154 12.55 11.02 -24.57
N HIS A 155 13.31 11.75 -23.76
CA HIS A 155 12.88 12.18 -22.44
C HIS A 155 12.79 13.69 -22.33
N THR A 156 11.82 14.17 -21.56
CA THR A 156 11.50 15.60 -21.41
C THR A 156 11.82 16.06 -20.00
N SER A 157 12.62 17.10 -19.89
CA SER A 157 13.19 17.64 -18.65
C SER A 157 12.10 18.17 -17.71
N GLY A 158 11.76 17.44 -16.64
CA GLY A 158 10.77 17.93 -15.68
C GLY A 158 10.28 16.98 -14.58
N GLY A 159 11.15 16.23 -13.89
CA GLY A 159 10.82 15.65 -12.57
C GLY A 159 11.65 14.44 -12.15
N LEU A 160 11.97 14.30 -10.86
CA LEU A 160 12.99 13.35 -10.36
C LEU A 160 12.49 11.91 -10.10
N LEU A 161 11.22 11.67 -9.76
CA LEU A 161 10.61 10.32 -9.84
C LEU A 161 10.54 9.85 -11.31
N ARG A 162 10.27 10.80 -12.20
CA ARG A 162 10.34 10.62 -13.67
C ARG A 162 11.76 10.31 -14.12
N ASP A 163 12.80 10.90 -13.54
CA ASP A 163 14.18 10.54 -13.84
C ASP A 163 14.67 9.23 -13.17
N VAL A 164 14.02 8.77 -12.08
CA VAL A 164 14.32 7.49 -11.39
C VAL A 164 13.63 6.31 -12.08
N LEU A 165 12.38 6.48 -12.56
CA LEU A 165 11.74 5.64 -13.57
C LEU A 165 12.58 5.57 -14.86
N GLU A 166 13.27 6.66 -15.21
CA GLU A 166 14.17 6.68 -16.34
C GLU A 166 15.60 6.17 -16.01
N ARG A 167 15.97 5.89 -14.76
CA ARG A 167 17.37 5.61 -14.32
C ARG A 167 17.78 4.15 -14.17
N ASN A 168 17.06 3.19 -14.72
CA ASN A 168 17.61 1.87 -15.11
C ASN A 168 18.62 1.95 -16.29
N ARG A 169 19.21 3.13 -16.46
CA ARG A 169 19.98 3.72 -17.56
C ARG A 169 21.48 3.41 -17.45
N ALA A 170 21.88 2.22 -16.97
CA ALA A 170 23.21 1.67 -17.24
C ALA A 170 23.21 0.67 -18.42
N ASN A 171 22.03 0.28 -18.93
CA ASN A 171 21.87 -0.54 -20.13
C ASN A 171 21.41 0.29 -21.35
N ARG A 172 21.94 1.53 -21.48
CA ARG A 172 21.48 2.57 -22.42
C ARG A 172 21.62 2.24 -23.92
N ASP A 173 22.34 1.19 -24.29
CA ASP A 173 22.58 0.83 -25.69
C ASP A 173 21.74 -0.36 -26.18
N LYS A 174 20.83 -0.90 -25.35
CA LYS A 174 19.94 -1.97 -25.77
C LYS A 174 18.57 -1.39 -26.16
N VAL A 175 18.11 -1.81 -27.33
CA VAL A 175 16.75 -1.65 -27.89
C VAL A 175 15.70 -1.55 -26.78
N GLY A 176 14.93 -0.45 -26.75
CA GLY A 176 14.27 0.12 -25.58
C GLY A 176 13.56 -0.88 -24.66
N VAL A 177 14.12 -1.15 -23.48
CA VAL A 177 13.52 -2.06 -22.50
C VAL A 177 12.55 -1.30 -21.60
N ILE A 178 11.29 -1.74 -21.52
CA ILE A 178 10.33 -1.33 -20.49
C ILE A 178 10.53 -2.25 -19.29
N LYS A 179 10.66 -1.67 -18.11
CA LYS A 179 10.73 -2.41 -16.85
C LYS A 179 9.42 -2.29 -16.11
N TYR A 180 8.91 -3.41 -15.64
CA TYR A 180 7.74 -3.45 -14.77
C TYR A 180 8.21 -3.68 -13.34
N PHE A 181 7.59 -2.96 -12.40
CA PHE A 181 7.86 -3.10 -10.97
C PHE A 181 6.70 -3.84 -10.32
N ASP A 182 7.00 -4.88 -9.55
CA ASP A 182 6.04 -5.46 -8.63
C ASP A 182 6.47 -5.11 -7.21
N GLY A 183 5.55 -5.09 -6.25
CA GLY A 183 5.94 -4.78 -4.89
C GLY A 183 4.96 -5.19 -3.80
N VAL A 184 5.51 -5.35 -2.60
CA VAL A 184 4.75 -5.57 -1.37
C VAL A 184 4.66 -4.25 -0.63
N PHE A 185 3.45 -3.92 -0.19
CA PHE A 185 3.18 -2.71 0.56
C PHE A 185 2.74 -3.06 1.97
N ALA A 186 3.26 -2.32 2.94
CA ALA A 186 2.85 -2.40 4.33
C ALA A 186 2.54 -1.01 4.89
N TYR A 187 1.53 -0.95 5.74
CA TYR A 187 1.09 0.26 6.44
C TYR A 187 1.10 -0.06 7.92
N VAL A 188 1.91 0.68 8.69
CA VAL A 188 2.12 0.44 10.11
C VAL A 188 1.85 1.71 10.87
N ASP A 189 1.31 1.57 12.07
CA ASP A 189 1.23 2.67 13.02
C ASP A 189 2.62 3.26 13.32
N ARG A 190 2.70 4.59 13.37
CA ARG A 190 3.96 5.28 13.59
C ARG A 190 4.48 5.14 15.02
N GLU A 191 3.60 5.18 16.03
CA GLU A 191 4.02 5.11 17.44
C GLU A 191 4.77 3.80 17.70
N PHE A 192 4.25 2.68 17.17
CA PHE A 192 4.95 1.40 17.24
C PHE A 192 6.31 1.41 16.50
N TYR A 193 6.36 2.00 15.31
CA TYR A 193 7.60 2.10 14.53
C TYR A 193 8.67 2.93 15.25
N ASP A 194 8.28 4.05 15.85
CA ASP A 194 9.17 4.95 16.58
C ASP A 194 9.62 4.34 17.92
N GLN A 195 8.75 3.64 18.66
CA GLN A 195 9.12 2.93 19.90
C GLN A 195 10.24 1.90 19.69
N LEU A 196 10.22 1.17 18.57
CA LEU A 196 11.27 0.20 18.27
C LEU A 196 12.62 0.87 17.97
N TYR A 197 12.60 2.08 17.42
CA TYR A 197 13.80 2.86 17.19
C TYR A 197 14.39 3.39 18.50
N GLU A 198 13.56 3.90 19.41
CA GLU A 198 14.04 4.50 20.66
C GLU A 198 14.54 3.46 21.67
N MET A 199 13.97 2.26 21.68
CA MET A 199 14.24 1.27 22.72
C MET A 199 15.39 0.30 22.44
N GLU A 200 16.09 0.41 21.30
CA GLU A 200 17.01 -0.63 20.81
C GLU A 200 16.38 -2.04 20.91
N PHE A 201 15.08 -2.14 20.60
CA PHE A 201 14.30 -3.32 20.92
C PHE A 201 14.87 -4.55 20.20
N PRO A 202 15.15 -5.66 20.90
CA PRO A 202 15.80 -6.80 20.28
C PRO A 202 14.87 -7.41 19.23
N LEU A 203 15.35 -7.52 17.98
CA LEU A 203 14.55 -8.04 16.87
C LEU A 203 14.14 -9.52 17.07
N SER A 204 14.78 -10.23 18.00
CA SER A 204 14.36 -11.57 18.43
C SER A 204 13.00 -11.54 19.12
N GLU A 205 12.66 -10.45 19.82
CA GLU A 205 11.37 -10.28 20.50
C GLU A 205 10.25 -9.82 19.55
N LEU A 206 10.57 -9.45 18.31
CA LEU A 206 9.54 -9.18 17.30
C LEU A 206 8.98 -10.49 16.77
N SER A 207 7.65 -10.59 16.80
CA SER A 207 6.88 -11.63 16.14
C SER A 207 7.12 -11.63 14.63
N PHE A 208 6.77 -12.75 13.99
CA PHE A 208 6.82 -12.87 12.53
C PHE A 208 6.06 -11.74 11.82
N TYR A 209 4.86 -11.43 12.31
CA TYR A 209 3.98 -10.43 11.73
C TYR A 209 4.48 -9.00 11.93
N GLU A 210 5.06 -8.68 13.08
CA GLU A 210 5.72 -7.38 13.29
C GLU A 210 6.89 -7.18 12.34
N LYS A 211 7.71 -8.22 12.13
CA LYS A 211 8.81 -8.19 11.15
C LYS A 211 8.30 -7.96 9.73
N GLN A 212 7.19 -8.60 9.36
CA GLN A 212 6.59 -8.45 8.04
C GLN A 212 6.03 -7.03 7.83
N LEU A 213 5.29 -6.50 8.80
CA LEU A 213 4.74 -5.14 8.77
C LEU A 213 5.84 -4.09 8.62
N MET A 214 6.98 -4.29 9.28
CA MET A 214 8.12 -3.39 9.22
C MET A 214 9.03 -3.58 8.00
N GLY A 215 8.77 -4.60 7.17
CA GLY A 215 9.65 -4.92 6.05
C GLY A 215 11.06 -5.34 6.49
N VAL A 216 11.20 -6.02 7.63
CA VAL A 216 12.51 -6.48 8.11
C VAL A 216 13.08 -7.51 7.14
N VAL A 217 14.29 -7.25 6.62
CA VAL A 217 14.98 -8.14 5.68
C VAL A 217 16.26 -8.68 6.31
N GLU A 218 16.47 -9.99 6.20
CA GLU A 218 17.76 -10.61 6.51
C GLU A 218 18.63 -10.69 5.25
N ARG A 219 19.82 -10.07 5.28
CA ARG A 219 20.79 -10.12 4.18
C ARG A 219 22.13 -10.64 4.68
N GLY A 220 22.35 -11.94 4.50
CA GLY A 220 23.54 -12.63 4.99
C GLY A 220 23.54 -12.70 6.53
N LYS A 221 24.47 -12.00 7.18
CA LYS A 221 24.59 -11.93 8.66
C LYS A 221 24.06 -10.62 9.25
N ARG A 222 23.26 -9.88 8.49
CA ARG A 222 22.78 -8.55 8.85
C ARG A 222 21.26 -8.52 8.76
N THR A 223 20.63 -7.87 9.72
CA THR A 223 19.20 -7.57 9.68
C THR A 223 19.04 -6.11 9.32
N ILE A 224 18.20 -5.83 8.33
CA ILE A 224 17.97 -4.48 7.79
C ILE A 224 16.52 -4.14 8.07
N ILE A 225 16.31 -2.96 8.64
CA ILE A 225 14.98 -2.37 8.79
C ILE A 225 14.94 -1.13 7.90
N PRO A 226 14.11 -1.12 6.84
CA PRO A 226 14.01 0.00 5.92
C PRO A 226 13.69 1.31 6.65
N GLY A 227 14.46 2.36 6.33
CA GLY A 227 14.33 3.67 6.98
C GLY A 227 14.93 3.78 8.39
N LEU A 228 15.44 2.68 8.97
CA LEU A 228 16.16 2.66 10.26
C LEU A 228 17.61 2.17 10.14
N GLY A 229 17.94 1.39 9.11
CA GLY A 229 19.31 0.96 8.82
C GLY A 229 19.59 -0.50 9.18
N THR A 230 20.86 -0.81 9.48
CA THR A 230 21.33 -2.18 9.72
C THR A 230 21.51 -2.46 11.21
N VAL A 231 20.87 -3.50 11.73
CA VAL A 231 21.03 -3.95 13.13
C VAL A 231 22.13 -5.03 13.21
N PRO A 232 23.14 -4.88 14.10
CA PRO A 232 24.16 -5.90 14.29
C PRO A 232 23.58 -7.20 14.87
N GLN A 233 24.00 -8.36 14.32
CA GLN A 233 23.53 -9.70 14.73
C GLN A 233 23.74 -10.02 16.23
N GLY A 234 24.64 -9.30 16.91
CA GLY A 234 24.92 -9.47 18.34
C GLY A 234 23.79 -9.02 19.28
N ALA A 235 22.83 -8.24 18.79
CA ALA A 235 21.68 -7.78 19.56
C ALA A 235 20.47 -8.74 19.53
N ILE A 236 20.54 -9.83 18.75
CA ILE A 236 19.40 -10.73 18.45
C ILE A 236 19.56 -12.10 19.14
N ARG A 237 20.69 -12.33 19.83
CA ARG A 237 20.93 -13.57 20.60
C ARG A 237 21.04 -13.27 22.09
N GLN A 238 19.91 -13.00 22.72
CA GLN A 238 19.65 -13.31 24.13
C GLN A 238 18.23 -13.84 24.25
#